data_AF-A0A9W9IXE2-F1
#
_entry.id   AF-A0A9W9IXE2-F1
#
_cell.length_a   1.000
_cell.length_b   1.000
_cell.length_c   1.000
_cell.angle_alpha   90.00
_cell.angle_beta   90.00
_cell.angle_gamma   90.00
#
_symmetry.space_group_name_H-M   'P 1'
#
loop_
_entity.id
_entity.type
_entity.pdbx_description
1 polymer ?
#
loop_
_entity_poly.entity_id
_entity_poly.type
_entity_poly.pdbx_seq_one_letter_code
_entity_poly.pdbx_strand_id
1 'polypeptide(L)'
;MAKSDKPRKPQTPLDQLPIERRLAIVKYDENDCNDAIHGQRLPKTFGHRVHQLCIIRGIRYHHGFAQELRGVTSDFTRALNARDIMSGIIPTISEPDEVPYCIWHPDVPSEDALRSLVQRYPDMIYQAARACAVAGYIDLYKELNPLPEVHVAEEAGYASIQKSSKGSQEIYQHILSQPVKFAIMNDYTRMVDIAGRRVAPLNGDTAVYSSLAARSKYSASEDTFDARPWVTDSNYFNITEDFGIDDHDCEAPKTPDDALALVYTPLPTDLPLINKDSLIYVAAYMGDIDRYARLRRPKMLEDEIGIVIRGIYHNAFFAKWWDTQISEHPYRGGNHGHIRRAINARRIMSNDLSWVTPTTPRHLLPEIIWYPALAAELTYNKLARIQPHMYRACLRACIAANYHSTWDDLLLAPPENVSSFQSPKEPDEPEDSKLWRISRIIAADFWREAEQSRNQYFLQEMLTAVPNKPETGSTRWSDYIDANTLYFPLLNPMLCVDRPVQPSSGEGPYDGIDGCIGDVDCAVFVMDSLGRGFWEEEMKKQNSPYFHLHEIYELLEAVKLK
;
A
#
# COMPACT_ATOMS: atom_id res chain seq x y z
N MET A 1 15.15 -67.32 -7.79
CA MET A 1 15.75 -66.04 -8.22
C MET A 1 15.59 -65.04 -7.08
N ALA A 2 16.62 -64.87 -6.24
CA ALA A 2 16.61 -63.91 -5.15
C ALA A 2 16.91 -62.51 -5.71
N LYS A 3 16.02 -61.55 -5.47
CA LYS A 3 16.26 -60.14 -5.79
C LYS A 3 17.24 -59.58 -4.77
N SER A 4 18.39 -59.10 -5.27
CA SER A 4 19.40 -58.38 -4.52
C SER A 4 18.80 -57.08 -3.97
N ASP A 5 18.70 -56.99 -2.65
CA ASP A 5 18.62 -55.71 -1.94
C ASP A 5 19.97 -55.00 -2.08
N LYS A 6 19.98 -53.90 -2.82
CA LYS A 6 21.13 -52.98 -2.81
C LYS A 6 21.14 -52.27 -1.45
N PRO A 7 22.29 -52.21 -0.75
CA PRO A 7 22.37 -51.46 0.50
C PRO A 7 22.12 -49.97 0.22
N ARG A 8 21.13 -49.39 0.90
CA ARG A 8 20.96 -47.93 0.95
C ARG A 8 22.24 -47.34 1.56
N LYS A 9 22.97 -46.53 0.80
CA LYS A 9 24.10 -45.75 1.33
C LYS A 9 23.62 -44.95 2.54
N PRO A 10 24.41 -44.83 3.62
CA PRO A 10 24.08 -43.94 4.73
C PRO A 10 23.90 -42.53 4.17
N GLN A 11 22.70 -41.97 4.36
CA GLN A 11 22.44 -40.57 4.01
C GLN A 11 23.19 -39.73 5.03
N THR A 12 24.19 -38.97 4.57
CA THR A 12 24.86 -37.96 5.40
C THR A 12 23.80 -37.03 5.99
N PRO A 13 23.79 -36.80 7.32
CA PRO A 13 22.90 -35.83 7.95
C PRO A 13 22.99 -34.44 7.29
N LEU A 14 21.86 -33.75 7.17
CA LEU A 14 21.76 -32.50 6.39
C LEU A 14 22.69 -31.39 6.92
N ASP A 15 22.87 -31.34 8.24
CA ASP A 15 23.78 -30.43 8.96
C ASP A 15 25.27 -30.68 8.70
N GLN A 16 25.63 -31.87 8.22
CA GLN A 16 27.01 -32.26 7.90
C GLN A 16 27.35 -32.06 6.42
N LEU A 17 26.40 -31.57 5.62
CA LEU A 17 26.66 -31.24 4.22
C LEU A 17 27.48 -29.94 4.11
N PRO A 18 28.31 -29.79 3.06
CA PRO A 18 28.94 -28.51 2.73
C PRO A 18 27.92 -27.37 2.64
N ILE A 19 28.31 -26.15 3.01
CA ILE A 19 27.42 -24.98 3.06
C ILE A 19 26.73 -24.73 1.71
N GLU A 20 27.44 -24.91 0.60
CA GLU A 20 26.92 -24.73 -0.75
C GLU A 20 25.81 -25.74 -1.07
N ARG A 21 25.91 -26.96 -0.52
CA ARG A 21 24.85 -27.97 -0.63
C ARG A 21 23.67 -27.65 0.25
N ARG A 22 23.88 -27.06 1.44
CA ARG A 22 22.80 -26.65 2.34
C ARG A 22 21.99 -25.48 1.75
N LEU A 23 22.63 -24.57 1.02
CA LEU A 23 21.98 -23.49 0.25
C LEU A 23 21.07 -23.99 -0.87
N ALA A 24 21.40 -25.11 -1.51
CA ALA A 24 20.59 -25.65 -2.60
C ALA A 24 19.32 -26.40 -2.11
N ILE A 25 19.21 -26.68 -0.81
CA ILE A 25 18.10 -27.47 -0.27
C ILE A 25 17.03 -26.54 0.30
N VAL A 26 15.87 -26.51 -0.36
CA VAL A 26 14.68 -25.76 0.06
C VAL A 26 13.82 -26.67 0.94
N LYS A 27 14.04 -26.63 2.26
CA LYS A 27 13.24 -27.36 3.23
C LYS A 27 13.04 -26.50 4.48
N TYR A 28 11.80 -26.22 4.83
CA TYR A 28 11.44 -25.50 6.05
C TYR A 28 11.56 -26.41 7.28
N ASP A 29 12.04 -25.83 8.38
CA ASP A 29 12.08 -26.43 9.72
C ASP A 29 11.94 -25.31 10.75
N GLU A 30 10.94 -25.42 11.63
CA GLU A 30 10.58 -24.39 12.60
C GLU A 30 11.61 -24.27 13.73
N ASN A 31 12.15 -25.40 14.19
CA ASN A 31 13.18 -25.41 15.24
C ASN A 31 14.47 -24.78 14.73
N ASP A 32 14.83 -25.03 13.47
CA ASP A 32 15.95 -24.36 12.83
C ASP A 32 15.75 -22.84 12.75
N CYS A 33 14.51 -22.33 12.57
CA CYS A 33 14.22 -20.90 12.62
C CYS A 33 14.45 -20.34 14.03
N ASN A 34 13.90 -21.02 15.04
CA ASN A 34 14.01 -20.63 16.44
C ASN A 34 15.47 -20.58 16.92
N ASP A 35 16.21 -21.67 16.69
CA ASP A 35 17.62 -21.78 17.06
C ASP A 35 18.48 -20.70 16.38
N ALA A 36 18.17 -20.38 15.12
CA ALA A 36 18.90 -19.37 14.35
C ALA A 36 18.68 -17.95 14.88
N ILE A 37 17.43 -17.56 15.16
CA ILE A 37 17.09 -16.23 15.69
C ILE A 37 17.78 -15.97 17.03
N HIS A 38 17.87 -16.99 17.89
CA HIS A 38 18.55 -16.91 19.18
C HIS A 38 20.07 -17.14 19.10
N GLY A 39 20.64 -17.24 17.89
CA GLY A 39 22.08 -17.44 17.69
C GLY A 39 22.64 -18.74 18.28
N GLN A 40 21.80 -19.77 18.45
CA GLN A 40 22.17 -21.03 19.10
C GLN A 40 22.80 -22.02 18.12
N ARG A 41 22.20 -22.15 16.92
CA ARG A 41 22.64 -23.11 15.90
C ARG A 41 22.21 -22.68 14.50
N LEU A 42 23.03 -23.01 13.50
CA LEU A 42 22.65 -22.83 12.10
C LEU A 42 21.57 -23.82 11.67
N PRO A 43 20.59 -23.37 10.85
CA PRO A 43 19.62 -24.25 10.20
C PRO A 43 20.29 -25.37 9.42
N LYS A 44 19.71 -26.57 9.38
CA LYS A 44 20.28 -27.70 8.65
C LYS A 44 20.37 -27.40 7.16
N THR A 45 19.45 -26.61 6.65
CA THR A 45 19.34 -26.19 5.25
C THR A 45 19.14 -24.68 5.15
N PHE A 46 19.60 -24.07 4.07
CA PHE A 46 19.60 -22.60 3.88
C PHE A 46 18.82 -22.14 2.65
N GLY A 47 18.28 -23.08 1.85
CA GLY A 47 17.60 -22.73 0.60
C GLY A 47 16.24 -22.05 0.80
N HIS A 48 15.63 -22.18 1.98
CA HIS A 48 14.38 -21.51 2.31
C HIS A 48 14.64 -20.05 2.73
N ARG A 49 13.90 -19.07 2.19
CA ARG A 49 14.20 -17.65 2.46
C ARG A 49 14.04 -17.30 3.94
N VAL A 50 13.02 -17.84 4.60
CA VAL A 50 12.80 -17.68 6.05
C VAL A 50 14.03 -18.07 6.87
N HIS A 51 14.69 -19.19 6.54
CA HIS A 51 15.91 -19.61 7.25
C HIS A 51 17.04 -18.59 7.11
N GLN A 52 17.22 -18.02 5.91
CA GLN A 52 18.23 -16.99 5.68
C GLN A 52 17.95 -15.73 6.51
N LEU A 53 16.68 -15.30 6.58
CA LEU A 53 16.29 -14.13 7.39
C LEU A 53 16.51 -14.38 8.88
N CYS A 54 16.14 -15.57 9.39
CA CYS A 54 16.40 -15.98 10.77
C CYS A 54 17.90 -16.01 11.10
N ILE A 55 18.74 -16.47 10.16
CA ILE A 55 20.21 -16.43 10.31
C ILE A 55 20.71 -14.99 10.39
N ILE A 56 20.28 -14.10 9.48
CA ILE A 56 20.67 -12.68 9.49
C ILE A 56 20.25 -12.01 10.81
N ARG A 57 19.02 -12.26 11.26
CA ARG A 57 18.50 -11.80 12.56
C ARG A 57 19.38 -12.29 13.71
N GLY A 58 19.75 -13.57 13.71
CA GLY A 58 20.65 -14.16 14.68
C GLY A 58 22.04 -13.51 14.68
N ILE A 59 22.65 -13.34 13.50
CA ILE A 59 23.96 -12.70 13.33
C ILE A 59 23.97 -11.30 13.94
N ARG A 60 22.94 -10.49 13.64
CA ARG A 60 22.86 -9.11 14.10
C ARG A 60 22.78 -8.98 15.63
N TYR A 61 22.14 -9.93 16.30
CA TYR A 61 21.88 -9.86 17.74
C TYR A 61 22.86 -10.69 18.60
N HIS A 62 23.55 -11.66 18.01
CA HIS A 62 24.45 -12.55 18.72
C HIS A 62 25.86 -12.49 18.15
N HIS A 63 26.72 -11.66 18.74
CA HIS A 63 28.12 -11.54 18.34
C HIS A 63 28.83 -12.92 18.40
N GLY A 64 29.52 -13.28 17.33
CA GLY A 64 30.21 -14.57 17.19
C GLY A 64 29.36 -15.69 16.58
N PHE A 65 28.04 -15.52 16.43
CA PHE A 65 27.20 -16.48 15.72
C PHE A 65 27.50 -16.50 14.22
N ALA A 66 27.45 -17.68 13.61
CA ALA A 66 27.50 -17.91 12.15
C ALA A 66 28.70 -17.30 11.41
N GLN A 67 29.84 -17.13 12.08
CA GLN A 67 31.07 -16.59 11.47
C GLN A 67 31.57 -17.42 10.27
N GLU A 68 31.27 -18.73 10.26
CA GLU A 68 31.53 -19.64 9.14
C GLU A 68 30.78 -19.31 7.85
N LEU A 69 29.80 -18.41 7.89
CA LEU A 69 29.04 -17.96 6.71
C LEU A 69 29.66 -16.74 6.00
N ARG A 70 30.78 -16.21 6.50
CA ARG A 70 31.47 -15.08 5.84
C ARG A 70 31.96 -15.49 4.44
N GLY A 71 31.65 -14.67 3.44
CA GLY A 71 31.99 -14.94 2.03
C GLY A 71 31.09 -15.96 1.34
N VAL A 72 30.09 -16.52 2.01
CA VAL A 72 29.15 -17.49 1.42
C VAL A 72 28.11 -16.78 0.55
N THR A 73 27.47 -15.74 1.10
CA THR A 73 26.59 -14.82 0.36
C THR A 73 26.88 -13.39 0.79
N SER A 74 26.56 -12.43 -0.07
CA SER A 74 26.67 -11.00 0.25
C SER A 74 25.81 -10.62 1.45
N ASP A 75 24.59 -11.17 1.57
CA ASP A 75 23.65 -10.87 2.66
C ASP A 75 24.20 -11.30 4.03
N PHE A 76 24.74 -12.53 4.13
CA PHE A 76 25.36 -13.00 5.39
C PHE A 76 26.63 -12.22 5.72
N THR A 77 27.44 -11.90 4.70
CA THR A 77 28.67 -11.14 4.89
C THR A 77 28.38 -9.72 5.36
N ARG A 78 27.39 -9.02 4.78
CA ARG A 78 26.93 -7.71 5.27
C ARG A 78 26.43 -7.79 6.72
N ALA A 79 25.62 -8.78 7.06
CA ALA A 79 25.13 -8.96 8.43
C ALA A 79 26.27 -9.14 9.43
N LEU A 80 27.27 -9.96 9.08
CA LEU A 80 28.47 -10.19 9.91
C LEU A 80 29.31 -8.91 10.02
N ASN A 81 29.54 -8.20 8.92
CA ASN A 81 30.27 -6.93 8.92
C ASN A 81 29.56 -5.88 9.78
N ALA A 82 28.23 -5.79 9.70
CA ALA A 82 27.44 -4.90 10.54
C ALA A 82 27.63 -5.24 12.04
N ARG A 83 27.52 -6.52 12.40
CA ARG A 83 27.67 -6.99 13.79
C ARG A 83 29.08 -6.74 14.34
N ASP A 84 30.11 -6.94 13.53
CA ASP A 84 31.50 -6.66 13.90
C ASP A 84 31.66 -5.17 14.25
N ILE A 85 31.16 -4.28 13.40
CA ILE A 85 31.23 -2.82 13.60
C ILE A 85 30.50 -2.41 14.90
N MET A 86 29.30 -2.93 15.13
CA MET A 86 28.54 -2.72 16.38
C MET A 86 29.30 -3.22 17.62
N SER A 87 30.15 -4.23 17.45
CA SER A 87 30.98 -4.80 18.51
C SER A 87 32.37 -4.14 18.62
N GLY A 88 32.62 -3.06 17.88
CA GLY A 88 33.88 -2.31 17.89
C GLY A 88 35.01 -2.89 17.03
N ILE A 89 34.70 -3.87 16.18
CA ILE A 89 35.66 -4.53 15.28
C ILE A 89 35.43 -3.98 13.87
N ILE A 90 36.47 -3.42 13.23
CA ILE A 90 36.36 -2.92 11.85
C ILE A 90 36.73 -4.04 10.86
N PRO A 91 35.75 -4.64 10.16
CA PRO A 91 36.01 -5.77 9.27
C PRO A 91 36.79 -5.33 8.03
N THR A 92 37.37 -6.32 7.34
CA THR A 92 37.83 -6.13 5.96
C THR A 92 36.63 -6.29 5.03
N ILE A 93 36.30 -5.24 4.30
CA ILE A 93 35.23 -5.23 3.29
C ILE A 93 35.93 -5.29 1.93
N SER A 94 35.72 -6.37 1.19
CA SER A 94 36.44 -6.64 -0.06
C SER A 94 35.67 -6.15 -1.27
N GLU A 95 34.34 -6.34 -1.24
CA GLU A 95 33.45 -6.01 -2.35
C GLU A 95 32.40 -4.97 -1.95
N PRO A 96 31.92 -4.12 -2.88
CA PRO A 96 30.91 -3.10 -2.57
C PRO A 96 29.59 -3.68 -2.03
N ASP A 97 29.23 -4.90 -2.43
CA ASP A 97 28.04 -5.60 -1.96
C ASP A 97 28.20 -6.17 -0.53
N GLU A 98 29.39 -6.14 0.06
CA GLU A 98 29.64 -6.52 1.46
C GLU A 98 29.53 -5.34 2.43
N VAL A 99 29.31 -4.12 1.93
CA VAL A 99 29.17 -2.91 2.75
C VAL A 99 27.83 -2.95 3.50
N PRO A 100 27.82 -2.97 4.85
CA PRO A 100 26.58 -2.95 5.60
C PRO A 100 25.93 -1.56 5.55
N TYR A 101 24.62 -1.52 5.30
CA TYR A 101 23.85 -0.27 5.26
C TYR A 101 23.48 0.23 6.66
N CYS A 102 22.94 -0.66 7.51
CA CYS A 102 22.55 -0.34 8.89
C CYS A 102 23.55 -0.94 9.89
N ILE A 103 24.37 -0.09 10.50
CA ILE A 103 25.47 -0.46 11.42
C ILE A 103 25.21 -0.10 12.89
N TRP A 104 24.01 0.35 13.23
CA TRP A 104 23.67 0.91 14.55
C TRP A 104 22.51 0.20 15.26
N HIS A 105 22.05 -0.94 14.72
CA HIS A 105 20.93 -1.70 15.29
C HIS A 105 21.26 -3.20 15.32
N PRO A 106 21.08 -3.92 16.44
CA PRO A 106 20.45 -3.47 17.68
C PRO A 106 21.35 -2.63 18.60
N ASP A 107 22.67 -2.72 18.43
CA ASP A 107 23.64 -2.06 19.29
C ASP A 107 24.31 -0.91 18.51
N VAL A 108 24.46 0.26 19.13
CA VAL A 108 25.13 1.40 18.49
C VAL A 108 26.66 1.32 18.72
N PRO A 109 27.50 1.41 17.68
CA PRO A 109 28.96 1.42 17.82
C PRO A 109 29.43 2.62 18.67
N SER A 110 30.56 2.47 19.36
CA SER A 110 31.19 3.58 20.10
C SER A 110 31.77 4.64 19.15
N GLU A 111 32.00 5.85 19.66
CA GLU A 111 32.62 6.92 18.87
C GLU A 111 33.98 6.50 18.27
N ASP A 112 34.81 5.79 19.03
CA ASP A 112 36.13 5.34 18.55
C ASP A 112 36.02 4.29 17.44
N ALA A 113 35.01 3.42 17.50
CA ALA A 113 34.73 2.47 16.43
C ALA A 113 34.28 3.22 15.17
N LEU A 114 33.42 4.22 15.29
CA LEU A 114 32.98 5.05 14.16
C LEU A 114 34.13 5.88 13.56
N ARG A 115 35.01 6.47 14.37
CA ARG A 115 36.24 7.13 13.90
C ARG A 115 37.12 6.18 13.11
N SER A 116 37.38 5.00 13.66
CA SER A 116 38.20 3.96 13.02
C SER A 116 37.56 3.45 11.72
N LEU A 117 36.22 3.36 11.68
CA LEU A 117 35.47 2.97 10.50
C LEU A 117 35.65 3.97 9.37
N VAL A 118 35.40 5.26 9.62
CA VAL A 118 35.49 6.30 8.59
C VAL A 118 36.94 6.53 8.15
N GLN A 119 37.91 6.38 9.06
CA GLN A 119 39.32 6.44 8.71
C GLN A 119 39.71 5.35 7.71
N ARG A 120 39.17 4.13 7.86
CA ARG A 120 39.45 2.99 6.98
C ARG A 120 38.61 3.02 5.69
N TYR A 121 37.34 3.41 5.81
CA TYR A 121 36.36 3.46 4.73
C TYR A 121 35.65 4.83 4.72
N PRO A 122 36.27 5.86 4.11
CA PRO A 122 35.68 7.21 4.06
C PRO A 122 34.28 7.26 3.44
N ASP A 123 33.97 6.34 2.53
CA ASP A 123 32.65 6.24 1.88
C ASP A 123 31.53 5.82 2.85
N MET A 124 31.87 5.28 4.02
CA MET A 124 30.90 4.90 5.07
C MET A 124 30.55 6.05 6.03
N ILE A 125 30.94 7.29 5.72
CA ILE A 125 30.69 8.47 6.55
C ILE A 125 29.20 8.67 6.89
N TYR A 126 28.27 8.36 5.98
CA TYR A 126 26.84 8.56 6.23
C TYR A 126 26.23 7.48 7.13
N GLN A 127 26.74 6.25 7.07
CA GLN A 127 26.40 5.19 8.02
C GLN A 127 26.87 5.57 9.43
N ALA A 128 28.09 6.11 9.54
CA ALA A 128 28.62 6.61 10.81
C ALA A 128 27.85 7.85 11.32
N ALA A 129 27.50 8.79 10.43
CA ALA A 129 26.71 9.96 10.77
C ALA A 129 25.31 9.58 11.28
N ARG A 130 24.66 8.59 10.66
CA ARG A 130 23.36 8.09 11.14
C ARG A 130 23.48 7.35 12.47
N ALA A 131 24.57 6.60 12.70
CA ALA A 131 24.86 6.05 14.03
C ALA A 131 25.04 7.17 15.09
N CYS A 132 25.71 8.28 14.74
CA CYS A 132 25.83 9.44 15.62
C CYS A 132 24.46 10.07 15.92
N ALA A 133 23.56 10.17 14.94
CA ALA A 133 22.20 10.65 15.13
C ALA A 133 21.42 9.79 16.14
N VAL A 134 21.53 8.46 16.05
CA VAL A 134 20.87 7.53 16.99
C VAL A 134 21.42 7.64 18.42
N ALA A 135 22.74 7.72 18.57
CA ALA A 135 23.39 7.77 19.89
C ALA A 135 23.48 9.17 20.50
N GLY A 136 23.30 10.23 19.70
CA GLY A 136 23.49 11.62 20.13
C GLY A 136 24.95 12.05 20.22
N TYR A 137 25.85 11.45 19.43
CA TYR A 137 27.27 11.81 19.39
C TYR A 137 27.52 13.10 18.57
N ILE A 138 27.08 14.24 19.10
CA ILE A 138 27.15 15.54 18.41
C ILE A 138 28.58 15.98 18.09
N ASP A 139 29.53 15.73 18.99
CA ASP A 139 30.93 16.15 18.79
C ASP A 139 31.57 15.34 17.66
N LEU A 140 31.37 14.02 17.66
CA LEU A 140 31.81 13.16 16.55
C LEU A 140 31.09 13.52 15.25
N TYR A 141 29.79 13.79 15.27
CA TYR A 141 29.06 14.19 14.07
C TYR A 141 29.69 15.45 13.42
N LYS A 142 30.03 16.45 14.24
CA LYS A 142 30.73 17.67 13.78
C LYS A 142 32.15 17.39 13.32
N GLU A 143 32.87 16.48 13.98
CA GLU A 143 34.21 16.03 13.60
C GLU A 143 34.20 15.37 12.21
N LEU A 144 33.25 14.49 11.94
CA LEU A 144 33.08 13.82 10.65
C LEU A 144 32.68 14.81 9.55
N ASN A 145 31.97 15.88 9.90
CA ASN A 145 31.52 16.94 8.99
C ASN A 145 30.80 16.42 7.72
N PRO A 146 29.77 15.56 7.86
CA PRO A 146 28.97 15.12 6.72
C PRO A 146 28.14 16.28 6.16
N LEU A 147 27.70 16.17 4.90
CA LEU A 147 26.71 17.12 4.37
C LEU A 147 25.38 16.96 5.13
N PRO A 148 24.55 18.03 5.21
CA PRO A 148 23.24 17.96 5.85
C PRO A 148 22.34 16.96 5.10
N GLU A 149 22.16 15.77 5.67
CA GLU A 149 21.49 14.64 5.05
C GLU A 149 20.12 14.40 5.70
N VAL A 150 19.09 14.16 4.87
CA VAL A 150 17.68 14.12 5.33
C VAL A 150 17.36 12.91 6.21
N HIS A 151 17.90 11.72 5.93
CA HIS A 151 17.70 10.53 6.75
C HIS A 151 18.41 10.65 8.10
N VAL A 152 19.60 11.24 8.12
CA VAL A 152 20.32 11.53 9.37
C VAL A 152 19.54 12.54 10.22
N ALA A 153 18.93 13.55 9.60
CA ALA A 153 18.08 14.51 10.29
C ALA A 153 16.83 13.85 10.88
N GLU A 154 16.09 13.08 10.08
CA GLU A 154 14.89 12.37 10.54
C GLU A 154 15.23 11.40 11.68
N GLU A 155 16.29 10.60 11.54
CA GLU A 155 16.78 9.71 12.60
C GLU A 155 17.10 10.47 13.90
N ALA A 156 17.84 11.58 13.81
CA ALA A 156 18.20 12.40 14.97
C ALA A 156 16.96 12.99 15.66
N GLY A 157 15.98 13.44 14.87
CA GLY A 157 14.72 13.99 15.37
C GLY A 157 13.88 12.93 16.10
N TYR A 158 13.73 11.74 15.54
CA TYR A 158 12.99 10.67 16.22
C TYR A 158 13.73 10.17 17.49
N ALA A 159 15.06 10.02 17.42
CA ALA A 159 15.87 9.65 18.57
C ALA A 159 15.78 10.68 19.70
N SER A 160 15.68 11.98 19.39
CA SER A 160 15.52 13.02 20.41
C SER A 160 14.19 12.92 21.15
N ILE A 161 13.09 12.67 20.43
CA ILE A 161 11.75 12.53 21.02
C ILE A 161 11.66 11.25 21.86
N GLN A 162 12.13 10.12 21.33
CA GLN A 162 11.89 8.81 21.94
C GLN A 162 12.88 8.47 23.05
N LYS A 163 14.15 8.86 22.89
CA LYS A 163 15.21 8.60 23.87
C LYS A 163 15.49 9.81 24.76
N SER A 164 14.81 10.94 24.56
CA SER A 164 15.11 12.22 25.24
C SER A 164 16.59 12.62 25.09
N SER A 165 17.20 12.25 23.95
CA SER A 165 18.63 12.48 23.69
C SER A 165 18.89 13.93 23.31
N LYS A 166 19.55 14.67 24.21
CA LYS A 166 19.97 16.05 23.94
C LYS A 166 20.94 16.14 22.76
N GLY A 167 21.86 15.19 22.64
CA GLY A 167 22.82 15.16 21.53
C GLY A 167 22.14 14.94 20.17
N SER A 168 21.15 14.05 20.11
CA SER A 168 20.36 13.83 18.89
C SER A 168 19.54 15.08 18.53
N GLN A 169 18.97 15.76 19.54
CA GLN A 169 18.28 17.04 19.33
C GLN A 169 19.21 18.11 18.74
N GLU A 170 20.45 18.20 19.24
CA GLU A 170 21.44 19.14 18.73
C GLU A 170 21.87 18.81 17.29
N ILE A 171 22.00 17.53 16.93
CA ILE A 171 22.26 17.10 15.53
C ILE A 171 21.09 17.49 14.62
N TYR A 172 19.86 17.19 15.04
CA TYR A 172 18.65 17.53 14.28
C TYR A 172 18.55 19.03 14.01
N GLN A 173 18.72 19.86 15.04
CA GLN A 173 18.70 21.32 14.92
C GLN A 173 19.85 21.83 14.05
N HIS A 174 21.05 21.24 14.19
CA HIS A 174 22.20 21.59 13.37
C HIS A 174 21.92 21.38 11.88
N ILE A 175 21.35 20.24 11.50
CA ILE A 175 20.98 19.93 10.10
C ILE A 175 19.83 20.83 9.62
N LEU A 176 18.77 20.98 10.42
CA LEU A 176 17.63 21.81 10.04
C LEU A 176 17.97 23.29 9.85
N SER A 177 18.97 23.80 10.59
CA SER A 177 19.43 25.18 10.44
C SER A 177 20.18 25.44 9.12
N GLN A 178 20.56 24.39 8.39
CA GLN A 178 21.24 24.52 7.12
C GLN A 178 20.26 24.95 6.01
N PRO A 179 20.70 25.84 5.08
CA PRO A 179 19.83 26.34 4.01
C PRO A 179 19.46 25.26 2.98
N VAL A 180 20.29 24.21 2.86
CA VAL A 180 20.14 23.14 1.89
C VAL A 180 20.36 21.82 2.60
N LYS A 181 19.56 20.82 2.26
CA LYS A 181 19.67 19.44 2.75
C LYS A 181 19.68 18.49 1.55
N PHE A 182 20.28 17.33 1.73
CA PHE A 182 20.55 16.39 0.64
C PHE A 182 19.92 15.02 0.93
N ALA A 183 19.33 14.42 -0.11
CA ALA A 183 19.07 12.99 -0.16
C ALA A 183 20.33 12.28 -0.66
N ILE A 184 21.04 11.62 0.24
CA ILE A 184 22.27 10.86 -0.05
C ILE A 184 22.06 9.39 0.30
N MET A 185 21.38 9.13 1.42
CA MET A 185 20.92 7.80 1.78
C MET A 185 19.60 7.48 1.06
N ASN A 186 19.30 6.20 0.88
CA ASN A 186 18.03 5.74 0.35
C ASN A 186 17.66 4.39 0.99
N ASP A 187 16.75 4.42 1.95
CA ASP A 187 16.37 3.26 2.75
C ASP A 187 15.59 2.19 1.97
N TYR A 188 14.92 2.58 0.86
CA TYR A 188 14.22 1.64 -0.02
C TYR A 188 15.18 0.72 -0.78
N THR A 189 16.35 1.24 -1.14
CA THR A 189 17.33 0.54 -1.98
C THR A 189 18.61 0.15 -1.23
N ARG A 190 18.77 0.65 0.00
CA ARG A 190 19.97 0.46 0.86
C ARG A 190 21.24 0.99 0.19
N MET A 191 21.13 2.16 -0.43
CA MET A 191 22.23 2.80 -1.15
C MET A 191 22.65 4.12 -0.52
N VAL A 192 23.94 4.44 -0.62
CA VAL A 192 24.52 5.73 -0.26
C VAL A 192 25.17 6.31 -1.51
N ASP A 193 24.59 7.39 -2.06
CA ASP A 193 25.05 8.00 -3.32
C ASP A 193 25.56 9.43 -3.08
N ILE A 194 26.83 9.53 -2.70
CA ILE A 194 27.49 10.80 -2.39
C ILE A 194 27.68 11.66 -3.65
N ALA A 195 27.95 11.00 -4.80
CA ALA A 195 28.23 11.66 -6.06
C ALA A 195 26.95 12.19 -6.72
N GLY A 196 25.87 11.42 -6.68
CA GLY A 196 24.56 11.74 -7.23
C GLY A 196 23.61 12.46 -6.26
N ARG A 197 24.14 13.02 -5.16
CA ARG A 197 23.35 13.73 -4.13
C ARG A 197 22.39 14.75 -4.74
N ARG A 198 21.17 14.83 -4.20
CA ARG A 198 20.13 15.75 -4.67
C ARG A 198 19.65 16.60 -3.52
N VAL A 199 19.29 17.84 -3.80
CA VAL A 199 18.60 18.68 -2.80
C VAL A 199 17.24 18.06 -2.52
N ALA A 200 16.95 17.82 -1.25
CA ALA A 200 15.69 17.22 -0.81
C ALA A 200 15.30 17.78 0.57
N PRO A 201 14.00 17.99 0.82
CA PRO A 201 13.52 18.25 2.17
C PRO A 201 13.35 16.96 2.98
N LEU A 202 13.09 17.11 4.28
CA LEU A 202 12.55 16.00 5.08
C LEU A 202 11.16 15.61 4.55
N ASN A 203 10.93 14.31 4.37
CA ASN A 203 9.75 13.78 3.71
C ASN A 203 9.21 12.48 4.35
N GLY A 204 9.75 12.04 5.49
CA GLY A 204 9.31 10.83 6.19
C GLY A 204 9.59 9.56 5.39
N ASP A 205 10.73 9.53 4.69
CA ASP A 205 11.19 8.40 3.87
C ASP A 205 12.34 7.63 4.55
N THR A 206 12.41 7.70 5.89
CA THR A 206 13.48 7.13 6.71
C THR A 206 12.99 6.02 7.63
N ALA A 207 13.71 4.90 7.62
CA ALA A 207 13.56 3.79 8.54
C ALA A 207 14.25 4.08 9.88
N VAL A 208 13.57 4.82 10.76
CA VAL A 208 14.16 5.25 12.04
C VAL A 208 14.28 4.11 13.04
N TYR A 209 15.15 4.26 14.02
CA TYR A 209 15.45 3.24 15.04
C TYR A 209 14.19 2.61 15.67
N SER A 210 13.15 3.41 15.96
CA SER A 210 11.89 2.86 16.50
C SER A 210 11.09 2.04 15.52
N SER A 211 11.11 2.35 14.22
CA SER A 211 10.40 1.53 13.24
C SER A 211 11.04 0.15 13.15
N LEU A 212 12.34 0.06 13.44
CA LEU A 212 13.06 -1.20 13.59
C LEU A 212 12.74 -1.94 14.90
N ALA A 213 11.77 -1.51 15.71
CA ALA A 213 11.25 -2.32 16.83
C ALA A 213 10.05 -3.19 16.40
N ALA A 214 9.36 -2.86 15.30
CA ALA A 214 8.28 -3.70 14.78
C ALA A 214 8.83 -5.05 14.32
N ARG A 215 8.22 -6.14 14.79
CA ARG A 215 8.65 -7.51 14.52
C ARG A 215 7.46 -8.40 14.18
N SER A 216 7.70 -9.38 13.34
CA SER A 216 6.72 -10.42 13.05
C SER A 216 7.29 -11.81 13.19
N LYS A 217 6.48 -12.68 13.80
CA LYS A 217 6.81 -14.08 13.96
C LYS A 217 7.08 -14.74 12.60
N TYR A 218 8.14 -15.54 12.51
CA TYR A 218 8.41 -16.34 11.31
C TYR A 218 7.26 -17.30 11.01
N SER A 219 7.02 -17.56 9.73
CA SER A 219 6.01 -18.50 9.24
C SER A 219 6.60 -19.33 8.10
N ALA A 220 6.09 -20.55 7.90
CA ALA A 220 6.53 -21.44 6.83
C ALA A 220 6.15 -20.96 5.43
N SER A 221 5.17 -20.07 5.31
CA SER A 221 4.66 -19.59 4.03
C SER A 221 5.44 -18.38 3.55
N GLU A 222 6.14 -18.51 2.42
CA GLU A 222 6.79 -17.36 1.77
C GLU A 222 5.74 -16.35 1.25
N ASP A 223 4.53 -16.79 0.90
CA ASP A 223 3.43 -15.91 0.47
C ASP A 223 2.93 -14.98 1.58
N THR A 224 3.31 -15.22 2.85
CA THR A 224 2.93 -14.35 3.97
C THR A 224 3.88 -13.18 4.21
N PHE A 225 4.98 -13.02 3.47
CA PHE A 225 5.88 -11.86 3.65
C PHE A 225 5.21 -10.51 3.30
N ASP A 226 4.27 -10.51 2.35
CA ASP A 226 3.44 -9.33 2.01
C ASP A 226 2.18 -9.19 2.90
N ALA A 227 1.80 -10.22 3.67
CA ALA A 227 0.54 -10.28 4.43
C ALA A 227 0.74 -10.29 5.97
N ARG A 228 1.87 -9.77 6.47
CA ARG A 228 2.19 -9.81 7.91
C ARG A 228 1.51 -8.66 8.67
N PRO A 229 0.59 -8.94 9.63
CA PRO A 229 -0.32 -7.95 10.21
C PRO A 229 0.32 -6.80 11.00
N TRP A 230 1.58 -6.91 11.45
CA TRP A 230 2.28 -5.85 12.21
C TRP A 230 3.47 -5.26 11.46
N VAL A 231 3.61 -5.69 10.20
CA VAL A 231 4.74 -5.41 9.33
C VAL A 231 4.28 -4.72 8.04
N THR A 232 2.98 -4.68 7.73
CA THR A 232 2.45 -3.93 6.57
C THR A 232 2.65 -2.41 6.68
N ASP A 233 2.60 -1.83 7.89
CA ASP A 233 2.88 -0.39 8.08
C ASP A 233 4.38 -0.05 8.11
N SER A 234 5.29 -1.03 8.20
CA SER A 234 6.73 -0.79 8.42
C SER A 234 7.70 -1.47 7.44
N ASN A 235 7.28 -2.42 6.61
CA ASN A 235 8.18 -3.16 5.70
C ASN A 235 8.60 -2.44 4.41
N TYR A 236 8.35 -1.13 4.30
CA TYR A 236 8.89 -0.33 3.20
C TYR A 236 10.42 -0.33 3.18
N PHE A 237 11.03 -0.58 4.34
CA PHE A 237 12.46 -0.47 4.56
C PHE A 237 13.04 -1.75 5.16
N ASN A 238 13.76 -2.53 4.36
CA ASN A 238 14.49 -3.70 4.84
C ASN A 238 15.97 -3.37 5.13
N ILE A 239 16.22 -2.27 5.84
CA ILE A 239 17.60 -1.79 6.09
C ILE A 239 18.39 -2.73 7.00
N THR A 240 17.70 -3.60 7.76
CA THR A 240 18.32 -4.63 8.60
C THR A 240 18.55 -5.96 7.89
N GLU A 241 17.94 -6.13 6.71
CA GLU A 241 18.04 -7.30 5.82
C GLU A 241 17.34 -8.58 6.30
N ASP A 242 16.71 -8.54 7.47
CA ASP A 242 15.96 -9.64 8.09
C ASP A 242 14.42 -9.48 7.94
N PHE A 243 13.93 -8.43 7.27
CA PHE A 243 12.51 -8.08 7.14
C PHE A 243 11.76 -8.03 8.49
N GLY A 244 12.45 -7.68 9.58
CA GLY A 244 11.86 -7.63 10.91
C GLY A 244 11.35 -8.98 11.41
N ILE A 245 11.91 -10.10 10.93
CA ILE A 245 11.52 -11.43 11.38
C ILE A 245 11.96 -11.67 12.83
N ASP A 246 11.10 -12.34 13.61
CA ASP A 246 11.39 -12.73 14.99
C ASP A 246 10.64 -14.00 15.40
N ASP A 247 10.80 -14.45 16.64
CA ASP A 247 10.08 -15.58 17.24
C ASP A 247 8.69 -15.19 17.81
N HIS A 248 8.39 -13.89 17.84
CA HIS A 248 7.12 -13.31 18.28
C HIS A 248 6.75 -12.05 17.48
N ASP A 249 5.50 -11.63 17.58
CA ASP A 249 5.03 -10.36 17.03
C ASP A 249 5.29 -9.22 18.02
N CYS A 250 5.74 -8.07 17.51
CA CYS A 250 5.92 -6.85 18.29
C CYS A 250 5.53 -5.64 17.45
N GLU A 251 4.68 -4.76 17.98
CA GLU A 251 4.34 -3.51 17.29
C GLU A 251 5.44 -2.46 17.47
N ALA A 252 5.65 -1.63 16.45
CA ALA A 252 6.46 -0.42 16.64
C ALA A 252 5.80 0.52 17.65
N PRO A 253 6.58 1.30 18.41
CA PRO A 253 6.04 2.39 19.22
C PRO A 253 5.18 3.31 18.36
N LYS A 254 3.96 3.62 18.82
CA LYS A 254 3.09 4.57 18.15
C LYS A 254 3.80 5.91 18.02
N THR A 255 3.87 6.43 16.80
CA THR A 255 4.29 7.82 16.57
C THR A 255 3.21 8.76 17.10
N PRO A 256 3.58 9.94 17.62
CA PRO A 256 2.59 10.98 17.93
C PRO A 256 1.86 11.38 16.64
N ASP A 257 0.67 10.85 16.40
CA ASP A 257 -0.12 11.15 15.22
C ASP A 257 -0.91 12.46 15.42
N ASP A 258 -0.31 13.54 14.92
CA ASP A 258 -1.00 14.80 14.66
C ASP A 258 -0.85 15.21 13.20
N ALA A 259 -1.02 14.24 12.28
CA ALA A 259 -0.98 14.48 10.85
C ALA A 259 -2.22 15.24 10.33
N LEU A 260 -3.29 15.37 11.14
CA LEU A 260 -4.57 15.95 10.69
C LEU A 260 -4.40 17.38 10.18
N ALA A 261 -3.65 18.23 10.89
CA ALA A 261 -3.43 19.61 10.46
C ALA A 261 -2.78 19.68 9.07
N LEU A 262 -1.94 18.70 8.72
CA LEU A 262 -1.25 18.63 7.43
C LEU A 262 -2.15 18.12 6.30
N VAL A 263 -3.31 17.55 6.62
CA VAL A 263 -4.31 17.15 5.63
C VAL A 263 -4.91 18.37 4.93
N TYR A 264 -5.19 19.44 5.68
CA TYR A 264 -5.86 20.64 5.15
C TYR A 264 -4.97 21.88 5.02
N THR A 265 -3.76 21.88 5.58
CA THR A 265 -2.78 22.97 5.38
C THR A 265 -1.81 22.67 4.22
N PRO A 266 -1.16 23.69 3.61
CA PRO A 266 -0.05 23.45 2.70
C PRO A 266 1.05 22.63 3.37
N LEU A 267 1.59 21.64 2.67
CA LEU A 267 2.67 20.82 3.22
C LEU A 267 3.91 21.71 3.44
N PRO A 268 4.48 21.76 4.65
CA PRO A 268 5.71 22.51 4.90
C PRO A 268 6.85 21.96 4.04
N THR A 269 7.89 22.76 3.75
CA THR A 269 9.04 22.29 2.96
C THR A 269 9.63 21.03 3.58
N ASP A 270 10.04 21.10 4.85
CA ASP A 270 10.42 19.93 5.65
C ASP A 270 9.20 19.40 6.39
N LEU A 271 8.82 18.15 6.13
CA LEU A 271 7.74 17.53 6.90
C LEU A 271 8.17 17.37 8.36
N PRO A 272 7.23 17.57 9.33
CA PRO A 272 7.50 17.22 10.71
C PRO A 272 7.65 15.70 10.85
N LEU A 273 8.12 15.27 12.01
CA LEU A 273 8.35 13.87 12.34
C LEU A 273 7.01 13.15 12.57
N ILE A 274 6.42 12.63 11.49
CA ILE A 274 5.11 11.96 11.49
C ILE A 274 5.12 10.71 10.60
N ASN A 275 4.17 9.80 10.80
CA ASN A 275 3.85 8.82 9.76
C ASN A 275 3.02 9.52 8.66
N LYS A 276 3.56 9.59 7.44
CA LYS A 276 2.92 10.27 6.31
C LYS A 276 1.88 9.43 5.57
N ASP A 277 1.62 8.19 5.97
CA ASP A 277 0.75 7.27 5.22
C ASP A 277 -0.67 7.81 5.08
N SER A 278 -1.21 8.39 6.14
CA SER A 278 -2.49 9.12 6.09
C SER A 278 -2.48 10.29 5.10
N LEU A 279 -1.35 10.99 4.95
CA LEU A 279 -1.24 12.08 3.96
C LEU A 279 -1.20 11.54 2.52
N ILE A 280 -0.58 10.38 2.30
CA ILE A 280 -0.59 9.70 0.99
C ILE A 280 -2.03 9.30 0.64
N TYR A 281 -2.75 8.67 1.57
CA TYR A 281 -4.14 8.28 1.38
C TYR A 281 -5.04 9.47 1.05
N VAL A 282 -4.99 10.56 1.83
CA VAL A 282 -5.85 11.72 1.55
C VAL A 282 -5.48 12.38 0.22
N ALA A 283 -4.18 12.51 -0.09
CA ALA A 283 -3.76 13.09 -1.36
C ALA A 283 -4.24 12.26 -2.57
N ALA A 284 -4.15 10.93 -2.48
CA ALA A 284 -4.68 10.01 -3.50
C ALA A 284 -6.21 10.10 -3.58
N TYR A 285 -6.90 10.10 -2.44
CA TYR A 285 -8.36 10.16 -2.35
C TYR A 285 -8.90 11.41 -3.04
N MET A 286 -8.29 12.58 -2.77
CA MET A 286 -8.69 13.86 -3.36
C MET A 286 -8.22 14.04 -4.81
N GLY A 287 -7.29 13.21 -5.29
CA GLY A 287 -6.63 13.38 -6.58
C GLY A 287 -5.73 14.63 -6.62
N ASP A 288 -5.09 14.98 -5.50
CA ASP A 288 -4.15 16.10 -5.41
C ASP A 288 -2.79 15.67 -5.97
N ILE A 289 -2.51 16.08 -7.21
CA ILE A 289 -1.29 15.68 -7.94
C ILE A 289 -0.03 16.13 -7.21
N ASP A 290 0.02 17.37 -6.74
CA ASP A 290 1.23 17.95 -6.15
C ASP A 290 1.56 17.31 -4.81
N ARG A 291 0.55 17.12 -3.94
CA ARG A 291 0.73 16.41 -2.68
C ARG A 291 1.07 14.94 -2.90
N TYR A 292 0.32 14.26 -3.76
CA TYR A 292 0.51 12.83 -3.98
C TYR A 292 1.88 12.54 -4.62
N ALA A 293 2.30 13.31 -5.63
CA ALA A 293 3.60 13.14 -6.28
C ALA A 293 4.78 13.36 -5.32
N ARG A 294 4.62 14.30 -4.37
CA ARG A 294 5.62 14.57 -3.32
C ARG A 294 5.67 13.48 -2.25
N LEU A 295 4.52 12.97 -1.83
CA LEU A 295 4.40 12.09 -0.66
C LEU A 295 4.56 10.61 -0.99
N ARG A 296 4.10 10.17 -2.17
CA ARG A 296 4.03 8.75 -2.56
C ARG A 296 5.38 8.04 -2.40
N ARG A 297 5.32 6.79 -1.93
CA ARG A 297 6.49 5.91 -1.82
C ARG A 297 6.72 5.15 -3.14
N PRO A 298 7.91 4.56 -3.37
CA PRO A 298 8.17 3.73 -4.55
C PRO A 298 7.28 2.48 -4.64
N LYS A 299 6.95 1.87 -3.49
CA LYS A 299 5.94 0.80 -3.37
C LYS A 299 4.67 1.42 -2.78
N MET A 300 3.53 1.16 -3.40
CA MET A 300 2.23 1.60 -2.88
C MET A 300 1.97 0.99 -1.49
N LEU A 301 1.32 1.75 -0.61
CA LEU A 301 0.85 1.29 0.68
C LEU A 301 -0.25 0.23 0.51
N GLU A 302 -0.59 -0.45 1.61
CA GLU A 302 -1.80 -1.27 1.70
C GLU A 302 -3.03 -0.42 1.36
N ASP A 303 -3.99 -0.97 0.61
CA ASP A 303 -5.21 -0.27 0.14
C ASP A 303 -5.03 1.00 -0.73
N GLU A 304 -3.81 1.52 -0.91
CA GLU A 304 -3.55 2.76 -1.68
C GLU A 304 -4.07 2.64 -3.12
N ILE A 305 -4.01 1.44 -3.72
CA ILE A 305 -4.50 1.19 -5.08
C ILE A 305 -5.98 1.55 -5.23
N GLY A 306 -6.81 1.18 -4.25
CA GLY A 306 -8.22 1.47 -4.29
C GLY A 306 -8.52 2.95 -4.13
N ILE A 307 -7.78 3.60 -3.25
CA ILE A 307 -7.87 5.04 -3.02
C ILE A 307 -7.41 5.84 -4.25
N VAL A 308 -6.34 5.41 -4.92
CA VAL A 308 -5.87 5.98 -6.19
C VAL A 308 -6.93 5.83 -7.28
N ILE A 309 -7.52 4.64 -7.41
CA ILE A 309 -8.60 4.39 -8.36
C ILE A 309 -9.77 5.33 -8.10
N ARG A 310 -10.19 5.47 -6.85
CA ARG A 310 -11.22 6.43 -6.44
C ARG A 310 -10.82 7.86 -6.84
N GLY A 311 -9.60 8.30 -6.53
CA GLY A 311 -9.07 9.60 -6.95
C GLY A 311 -9.15 9.82 -8.47
N ILE A 312 -8.82 8.80 -9.27
CA ILE A 312 -8.89 8.84 -10.74
C ILE A 312 -10.33 9.01 -11.22
N TYR A 313 -11.28 8.29 -10.63
CA TYR A 313 -12.70 8.41 -10.94
C TYR A 313 -13.23 9.83 -10.68
N HIS A 314 -12.81 10.43 -9.57
CA HIS A 314 -13.31 11.73 -9.10
C HIS A 314 -12.56 12.94 -9.68
N ASN A 315 -11.31 12.79 -10.13
CA ASN A 315 -10.49 13.90 -10.62
C ASN A 315 -9.88 13.60 -12.02
N ALA A 316 -10.35 14.33 -13.04
CA ALA A 316 -9.90 14.14 -14.42
C ALA A 316 -8.42 14.51 -14.66
N PHE A 317 -7.89 15.50 -13.94
CA PHE A 317 -6.48 15.88 -14.05
C PHE A 317 -5.58 14.82 -13.42
N PHE A 318 -5.98 14.26 -12.27
CA PHE A 318 -5.28 13.15 -11.63
C PHE A 318 -5.27 11.91 -12.52
N ALA A 319 -6.41 11.59 -13.17
CA ALA A 319 -6.49 10.53 -14.18
C ALA A 319 -5.51 10.79 -15.33
N LYS A 320 -5.44 12.03 -15.82
CA LYS A 320 -4.51 12.39 -16.90
C LYS A 320 -3.05 12.35 -16.48
N TRP A 321 -2.72 12.69 -15.24
CA TRP A 321 -1.37 12.54 -14.72
C TRP A 321 -0.99 11.06 -14.59
N TRP A 322 -1.86 10.21 -14.06
CA TRP A 322 -1.63 8.77 -13.99
C TRP A 322 -1.48 8.11 -15.36
N ASP A 323 -2.19 8.59 -16.38
CA ASP A 323 -2.02 8.19 -17.78
C ASP A 323 -0.57 8.34 -18.27
N THR A 324 0.21 9.29 -17.71
CA THR A 324 1.65 9.45 -18.01
C THR A 324 2.56 8.61 -17.13
N GLN A 325 2.06 8.02 -16.04
CA GLN A 325 2.85 7.23 -15.09
C GLN A 325 2.88 5.74 -15.47
N ILE A 326 1.87 5.25 -16.20
CA ILE A 326 1.74 3.84 -16.55
C ILE A 326 1.86 3.60 -18.05
N SER A 327 2.32 2.41 -18.45
CA SER A 327 2.36 2.02 -19.86
C SER A 327 0.94 1.97 -20.46
N GLU A 328 0.85 2.18 -21.77
CA GLU A 328 -0.43 2.11 -22.50
C GLU A 328 -1.04 0.70 -22.42
N HIS A 329 -0.19 -0.32 -22.43
CA HIS A 329 -0.55 -1.74 -22.38
C HIS A 329 0.07 -2.40 -21.14
N PRO A 330 -0.51 -2.25 -19.95
CA PRO A 330 0.00 -2.89 -18.74
C PRO A 330 -0.19 -4.40 -18.80
N TYR A 331 0.69 -5.14 -18.13
CA TYR A 331 0.52 -6.59 -17.97
C TYR A 331 -0.80 -6.90 -17.25
N ARG A 332 -1.45 -8.00 -17.65
CA ARG A 332 -2.71 -8.45 -17.04
C ARG A 332 -2.49 -8.80 -15.55
N GLY A 333 -3.39 -8.34 -14.69
CA GLY A 333 -3.49 -8.80 -13.29
C GLY A 333 -2.60 -8.06 -12.28
N GLY A 334 -2.01 -6.92 -12.65
CA GLY A 334 -1.31 -6.03 -11.70
C GLY A 334 -2.03 -4.69 -11.50
N ASN A 335 -1.57 -3.92 -10.50
CA ASN A 335 -2.11 -2.60 -10.15
C ASN A 335 -2.28 -1.67 -11.36
N HIS A 336 -1.33 -1.68 -12.30
CA HIS A 336 -1.41 -0.84 -13.50
C HIS A 336 -2.60 -1.18 -14.41
N GLY A 337 -3.07 -2.43 -14.43
CA GLY A 337 -4.26 -2.83 -15.19
C GLY A 337 -5.53 -2.19 -14.61
N HIS A 338 -5.67 -2.20 -13.27
CA HIS A 338 -6.79 -1.57 -12.58
C HIS A 338 -6.76 -0.04 -12.73
N ILE A 339 -5.58 0.58 -12.60
CA ILE A 339 -5.39 2.02 -12.84
C ILE A 339 -5.78 2.39 -14.28
N ARG A 340 -5.34 1.63 -15.28
CA ARG A 340 -5.69 1.85 -16.69
C ARG A 340 -7.19 1.76 -16.91
N ARG A 341 -7.86 0.77 -16.31
CA ARG A 341 -9.31 0.61 -16.39
C ARG A 341 -10.05 1.81 -15.77
N ALA A 342 -9.59 2.29 -14.61
CA ALA A 342 -10.14 3.48 -13.97
C ALA A 342 -9.95 4.76 -14.81
N ILE A 343 -8.78 4.95 -15.43
CA ILE A 343 -8.52 6.06 -16.35
C ILE A 343 -9.50 6.00 -17.52
N ASN A 344 -9.68 4.81 -18.11
CA ASN A 344 -10.61 4.60 -19.22
C ASN A 344 -12.06 4.93 -18.81
N ALA A 345 -12.48 4.57 -17.59
CA ALA A 345 -13.78 4.94 -17.04
C ALA A 345 -13.92 6.47 -16.98
N ARG A 346 -12.93 7.15 -16.38
CA ARG A 346 -12.91 8.62 -16.27
C ARG A 346 -12.93 9.32 -17.62
N ARG A 347 -12.26 8.77 -18.64
CA ARG A 347 -12.30 9.29 -20.02
C ARG A 347 -13.69 9.20 -20.61
N ILE A 348 -14.38 8.07 -20.44
CA ILE A 348 -15.78 7.92 -20.88
C ILE A 348 -16.68 8.95 -20.19
N MET A 349 -16.58 9.09 -18.86
CA MET A 349 -17.34 10.10 -18.09
C MET A 349 -17.02 11.54 -18.52
N SER A 350 -15.85 11.75 -19.14
CA SER A 350 -15.42 13.03 -19.71
C SER A 350 -15.74 13.15 -21.21
N ASN A 351 -16.58 12.27 -21.75
CA ASN A 351 -16.97 12.20 -23.17
C ASN A 351 -15.83 11.92 -24.15
N ASP A 352 -14.71 11.36 -23.68
CA ASP A 352 -13.56 11.01 -24.49
C ASP A 352 -13.53 9.51 -24.84
N LEU A 353 -13.73 9.23 -26.14
CA LEU A 353 -13.67 7.89 -26.73
C LEU A 353 -12.42 7.69 -27.61
N SER A 354 -11.46 8.60 -27.60
CA SER A 354 -10.28 8.54 -28.51
C SER A 354 -9.34 7.35 -28.27
N TRP A 355 -9.50 6.65 -27.14
CA TRP A 355 -8.68 5.49 -26.76
C TRP A 355 -9.29 4.14 -27.11
N VAL A 356 -10.61 4.09 -27.27
CA VAL A 356 -11.32 2.83 -27.44
C VAL A 356 -11.36 2.44 -28.91
N THR A 357 -11.02 1.19 -29.18
CA THR A 357 -11.06 0.57 -30.49
C THR A 357 -11.81 -0.77 -30.40
N PRO A 358 -12.25 -1.34 -31.53
CA PRO A 358 -12.83 -2.69 -31.53
C PRO A 358 -11.88 -3.76 -30.97
N THR A 359 -10.56 -3.54 -31.09
CA THR A 359 -9.51 -4.45 -30.64
C THR A 359 -9.04 -4.20 -29.20
N THR A 360 -9.58 -3.19 -28.51
CA THR A 360 -9.20 -2.88 -27.13
C THR A 360 -9.39 -4.12 -26.23
N PRO A 361 -8.35 -4.53 -25.47
CA PRO A 361 -8.44 -5.72 -24.63
C PRO A 361 -9.55 -5.63 -23.58
N ARG A 362 -10.36 -6.70 -23.45
CA ARG A 362 -11.51 -6.73 -22.52
C ARG A 362 -11.17 -6.42 -21.06
N HIS A 363 -9.98 -6.79 -20.59
CA HIS A 363 -9.57 -6.55 -19.21
C HIS A 363 -9.28 -5.06 -18.89
N LEU A 364 -9.20 -4.20 -19.92
CA LEU A 364 -9.04 -2.75 -19.79
C LEU A 364 -10.36 -1.99 -19.93
N LEU A 365 -11.46 -2.70 -20.17
CA LEU A 365 -12.79 -2.13 -20.31
C LEU A 365 -13.41 -1.94 -18.92
N PRO A 366 -13.79 -0.71 -18.55
CA PRO A 366 -14.43 -0.44 -17.26
C PRO A 366 -15.87 -0.91 -17.22
N GLU A 367 -16.40 -1.20 -16.03
CA GLU A 367 -17.79 -1.61 -15.85
C GLU A 367 -18.65 -0.42 -15.36
N ILE A 368 -18.14 0.35 -14.40
CA ILE A 368 -18.80 1.55 -13.89
C ILE A 368 -18.27 2.77 -14.65
N ILE A 369 -19.08 3.25 -15.58
CA ILE A 369 -18.74 4.34 -16.51
C ILE A 369 -19.60 5.60 -16.30
N TRP A 370 -20.43 5.59 -15.26
CA TRP A 370 -21.47 6.60 -15.02
C TRP A 370 -21.35 7.27 -13.65
N TYR A 371 -20.50 6.79 -12.74
CA TYR A 371 -20.24 7.40 -11.44
C TYR A 371 -18.75 7.78 -11.34
N PRO A 372 -18.39 8.94 -10.77
CA PRO A 372 -19.25 9.96 -10.15
C PRO A 372 -19.86 10.97 -11.14
N ALA A 373 -19.52 10.90 -12.41
CA ALA A 373 -20.02 11.82 -13.42
C ALA A 373 -20.65 11.08 -14.60
N LEU A 374 -21.81 11.55 -15.04
CA LEU A 374 -22.50 11.01 -16.21
C LEU A 374 -21.85 11.55 -17.49
N ALA A 375 -21.57 10.67 -18.45
CA ALA A 375 -21.27 11.07 -19.82
C ALA A 375 -22.55 11.51 -20.55
N ALA A 376 -22.40 12.25 -21.64
CA ALA A 376 -23.48 12.61 -22.53
C ALA A 376 -24.07 11.37 -23.21
N GLU A 377 -25.37 11.44 -23.50
CA GLU A 377 -26.13 10.38 -24.16
C GLU A 377 -25.45 9.84 -25.44
N LEU A 378 -24.97 10.74 -26.30
CA LEU A 378 -24.26 10.39 -27.54
C LEU A 378 -22.98 9.57 -27.29
N THR A 379 -22.32 9.77 -26.15
CA THR A 379 -21.09 9.06 -25.79
C THR A 379 -21.37 7.58 -25.56
N TYR A 380 -22.41 7.24 -24.79
CA TYR A 380 -22.78 5.84 -24.56
C TYR A 380 -23.25 5.16 -25.86
N ASN A 381 -24.02 5.87 -26.69
CA ASN A 381 -24.44 5.35 -27.99
C ASN A 381 -23.24 5.01 -28.88
N LYS A 382 -22.27 5.92 -29.00
CA LYS A 382 -21.05 5.69 -29.78
C LYS A 382 -20.16 4.61 -29.18
N LEU A 383 -19.97 4.60 -27.87
CA LEU A 383 -19.14 3.61 -27.16
C LEU A 383 -19.64 2.19 -27.40
N ALA A 384 -20.95 1.96 -27.27
CA ALA A 384 -21.58 0.68 -27.54
C ALA A 384 -21.30 0.18 -28.97
N ARG A 385 -21.31 1.08 -29.96
CA ARG A 385 -21.03 0.75 -31.37
C ARG A 385 -19.56 0.48 -31.65
N ILE A 386 -18.64 1.22 -31.03
CA ILE A 386 -17.19 1.03 -31.22
C ILE A 386 -16.72 -0.26 -30.55
N GLN A 387 -17.24 -0.55 -29.35
CA GLN A 387 -16.84 -1.69 -28.54
C GLN A 387 -18.06 -2.43 -28.01
N PRO A 388 -18.57 -3.46 -28.73
CA PRO A 388 -19.77 -4.21 -28.35
C PRO A 388 -19.69 -4.88 -26.97
N HIS A 389 -18.50 -5.12 -26.42
CA HIS A 389 -18.36 -5.64 -25.05
C HIS A 389 -18.79 -4.63 -23.97
N MET A 390 -18.81 -3.34 -24.28
CA MET A 390 -19.29 -2.27 -23.39
C MET A 390 -20.81 -2.08 -23.46
N TYR A 391 -21.52 -2.84 -24.29
CA TYR A 391 -22.95 -2.64 -24.54
C TYR A 391 -23.78 -2.71 -23.25
N ARG A 392 -23.52 -3.70 -22.38
CA ARG A 392 -24.19 -3.82 -21.07
C ARG A 392 -23.92 -2.62 -20.17
N ALA A 393 -22.67 -2.19 -20.06
CA ALA A 393 -22.28 -1.03 -19.24
C ALA A 393 -22.95 0.25 -19.75
N CYS A 394 -23.05 0.43 -21.07
CA CYS A 394 -23.76 1.56 -21.69
C CYS A 394 -25.25 1.56 -21.36
N LEU A 395 -25.92 0.39 -21.42
CA LEU A 395 -27.33 0.28 -21.05
C LEU A 395 -27.57 0.57 -19.57
N ARG A 396 -26.72 0.06 -18.66
CA ARG A 396 -26.78 0.42 -17.24
C ARG A 396 -26.58 1.92 -17.01
N ALA A 397 -25.61 2.51 -17.71
CA ALA A 397 -25.37 3.93 -17.67
C ALA A 397 -26.58 4.74 -18.13
N CYS A 398 -27.38 4.24 -19.10
CA CYS A 398 -28.62 4.89 -19.52
C CYS A 398 -29.70 4.87 -18.44
N ILE A 399 -29.81 3.78 -17.66
CA ILE A 399 -30.74 3.72 -16.51
C ILE A 399 -30.30 4.73 -15.45
N ALA A 400 -29.02 4.72 -15.08
CA ALA A 400 -28.43 5.63 -14.10
C ALA A 400 -28.56 7.11 -14.52
N ALA A 401 -28.35 7.41 -15.81
CA ALA A 401 -28.45 8.75 -16.38
C ALA A 401 -29.88 9.19 -16.75
N ASN A 402 -30.87 8.29 -16.65
CA ASN A 402 -32.23 8.48 -17.14
C ASN A 402 -32.34 8.80 -18.65
N TYR A 403 -31.52 8.15 -19.48
CA TYR A 403 -31.51 8.31 -20.95
C TYR A 403 -32.36 7.23 -21.64
N HIS A 404 -33.68 7.34 -21.51
CA HIS A 404 -34.63 6.38 -22.10
C HIS A 404 -34.56 6.32 -23.64
N SER A 405 -34.31 7.45 -24.31
CA SER A 405 -34.15 7.50 -25.77
C SER A 405 -32.97 6.65 -26.26
N THR A 406 -31.79 6.80 -25.66
CA THR A 406 -30.64 5.97 -26.05
C THR A 406 -30.76 4.52 -25.59
N TRP A 407 -31.43 4.26 -24.47
CA TRP A 407 -31.80 2.90 -24.09
C TRP A 407 -32.63 2.23 -25.20
N ASP A 408 -33.66 2.92 -25.70
CA ASP A 408 -34.51 2.42 -26.78
C ASP A 408 -33.73 2.25 -28.08
N ASP A 409 -32.96 3.25 -28.50
CA ASP A 409 -32.18 3.20 -29.73
C ASP A 409 -31.17 2.05 -29.73
N LEU A 410 -30.47 1.84 -28.62
CA LEU A 410 -29.50 0.75 -28.48
C LEU A 410 -30.18 -0.61 -28.51
N LEU A 411 -31.36 -0.76 -27.90
CA LEU A 411 -32.11 -2.01 -27.92
C LEU A 411 -32.81 -2.27 -29.25
N LEU A 412 -33.26 -1.24 -29.98
CA LEU A 412 -33.89 -1.40 -31.28
C LEU A 412 -32.85 -1.68 -32.38
N ALA A 413 -31.67 -1.08 -32.28
CA ALA A 413 -30.57 -1.21 -33.23
C ALA A 413 -29.22 -1.51 -32.52
N PRO A 414 -29.03 -2.75 -32.00
CA PRO A 414 -27.80 -3.11 -31.32
C PRO A 414 -26.60 -3.20 -32.27
N PRO A 415 -25.36 -2.99 -31.78
CA PRO A 415 -24.15 -3.23 -32.54
C PRO A 415 -24.04 -4.67 -33.05
N GLU A 416 -23.39 -4.87 -34.19
CA GLU A 416 -23.03 -6.20 -34.66
C GLU A 416 -22.09 -6.88 -33.64
N ASN A 417 -22.26 -8.19 -33.43
CA ASN A 417 -21.43 -9.01 -32.53
C ASN A 417 -21.61 -8.81 -31.02
N VAL A 418 -22.77 -8.32 -30.56
CA VAL A 418 -23.14 -8.45 -29.14
C VAL A 418 -23.36 -9.94 -28.82
N SER A 419 -22.48 -10.50 -27.99
CA SER A 419 -22.45 -11.95 -27.71
C SER A 419 -23.76 -12.50 -27.15
N SER A 420 -24.50 -11.69 -26.39
CA SER A 420 -25.79 -12.08 -25.79
C SER A 420 -26.89 -12.36 -26.82
N PHE A 421 -26.73 -11.90 -28.08
CA PHE A 421 -27.74 -12.05 -29.13
C PHE A 421 -27.35 -13.07 -30.21
N GLN A 422 -26.23 -13.79 -30.04
CA GLN A 422 -25.76 -14.78 -31.01
C GLN A 422 -26.44 -16.15 -30.86
N SER A 423 -27.03 -16.42 -29.69
CA SER A 423 -27.77 -17.66 -29.43
C SER A 423 -29.15 -17.65 -30.11
N PRO A 424 -29.64 -18.79 -30.61
CA PRO A 424 -30.97 -18.88 -31.20
C PRO A 424 -32.06 -18.64 -30.16
N LYS A 425 -33.18 -18.06 -30.61
CA LYS A 425 -34.34 -17.75 -29.78
C LYS A 425 -34.98 -19.03 -29.20
N GLU A 426 -35.34 -18.99 -27.93
CA GLU A 426 -36.03 -20.08 -27.23
C GLU A 426 -37.56 -19.92 -27.32
N PRO A 427 -38.36 -21.01 -27.23
CA PRO A 427 -39.81 -20.98 -27.49
C PRO A 427 -40.63 -20.10 -26.54
N ASP A 428 -40.09 -19.81 -25.36
CA ASP A 428 -40.70 -19.04 -24.28
C ASP A 428 -40.29 -17.55 -24.28
N GLU A 429 -39.46 -17.12 -25.24
CA GLU A 429 -38.98 -15.73 -25.28
C GLU A 429 -39.91 -14.78 -26.05
N PRO A 430 -39.93 -13.47 -25.69
CA PRO A 430 -40.83 -12.48 -26.29
C PRO A 430 -40.72 -12.39 -27.82
N GLU A 431 -41.86 -12.19 -28.51
CA GLU A 431 -41.89 -11.93 -29.97
C GLU A 431 -41.44 -10.52 -30.35
N ASP A 432 -41.67 -9.55 -29.47
CA ASP A 432 -41.14 -8.21 -29.67
C ASP A 432 -39.60 -8.22 -29.59
N SER A 433 -38.96 -7.71 -30.64
CA SER A 433 -37.50 -7.74 -30.78
C SER A 433 -36.76 -6.97 -29.68
N LYS A 434 -37.36 -5.91 -29.14
CA LYS A 434 -36.80 -5.11 -28.05
C LYS A 434 -36.92 -5.86 -26.73
N LEU A 435 -38.12 -6.39 -26.43
CA LEU A 435 -38.35 -7.19 -25.21
C LEU A 435 -37.49 -8.46 -25.20
N TRP A 436 -37.31 -9.12 -26.34
CA TRP A 436 -36.40 -10.27 -26.48
C TRP A 436 -34.95 -9.91 -26.16
N ARG A 437 -34.48 -8.73 -26.57
CA ARG A 437 -33.11 -8.27 -26.25
C ARG A 437 -32.96 -7.94 -24.77
N ILE A 438 -34.00 -7.36 -24.17
CA ILE A 438 -34.06 -7.12 -22.73
C ILE A 438 -33.94 -8.46 -21.99
N SER A 439 -34.73 -9.48 -22.33
CA SER A 439 -34.69 -10.78 -21.65
C SER A 439 -33.33 -11.49 -21.73
N ARG A 440 -32.56 -11.25 -22.80
CA ARG A 440 -31.20 -11.81 -22.98
C ARG A 440 -30.09 -11.05 -22.23
N ILE A 441 -30.34 -9.82 -21.78
CA ILE A 441 -29.32 -8.96 -21.16
C ILE A 441 -29.58 -8.66 -19.70
N ILE A 442 -30.82 -8.53 -19.26
CA ILE A 442 -31.05 -8.15 -17.87
C ILE A 442 -30.46 -9.19 -16.90
N ALA A 443 -29.84 -8.69 -15.84
CA ALA A 443 -29.34 -9.49 -14.72
C ALA A 443 -29.66 -8.75 -13.42
N ALA A 444 -29.21 -9.28 -12.28
CA ALA A 444 -29.56 -8.73 -10.96
C ALA A 444 -29.17 -7.24 -10.82
N ASP A 445 -28.01 -6.86 -11.34
CA ASP A 445 -27.55 -5.47 -11.42
C ASP A 445 -28.51 -4.52 -12.18
N PHE A 446 -29.06 -4.93 -13.33
CA PHE A 446 -30.04 -4.13 -14.08
C PHE A 446 -31.34 -3.91 -13.28
N TRP A 447 -31.83 -4.96 -12.62
CA TRP A 447 -33.04 -4.87 -11.80
C TRP A 447 -32.86 -3.89 -10.65
N ARG A 448 -31.73 -3.98 -9.94
CA ARG A 448 -31.43 -3.08 -8.83
C ARG A 448 -31.34 -1.62 -9.31
N GLU A 449 -30.64 -1.39 -10.42
CA GLU A 449 -30.50 -0.07 -11.05
C GLU A 449 -31.88 0.51 -11.43
N ALA A 450 -32.76 -0.29 -12.02
CA ALA A 450 -34.09 0.13 -12.45
C ALA A 450 -35.06 0.35 -11.28
N GLU A 451 -35.00 -0.48 -10.22
CA GLU A 451 -35.80 -0.34 -9.00
C GLU A 451 -35.48 0.95 -8.25
N GLN A 452 -34.22 1.37 -8.28
CA GLN A 452 -33.75 2.61 -7.64
C GLN A 452 -33.80 3.83 -8.58
N SER A 453 -34.03 3.62 -9.88
CA SER A 453 -34.16 4.70 -10.84
C SER A 453 -35.41 5.53 -10.57
N ARG A 454 -35.29 6.85 -10.71
CA ARG A 454 -36.44 7.78 -10.61
C ARG A 454 -37.43 7.60 -11.76
N ASN A 455 -37.03 6.95 -12.84
CA ASN A 455 -37.87 6.71 -14.00
C ASN A 455 -38.33 5.26 -14.05
N GLN A 456 -39.62 5.05 -13.77
CA GLN A 456 -40.25 3.73 -13.76
C GLN A 456 -40.30 3.06 -15.14
N TYR A 457 -40.05 3.81 -16.22
CA TYR A 457 -40.01 3.30 -17.60
C TYR A 457 -39.12 2.06 -17.73
N PHE A 458 -37.89 2.12 -17.20
CA PHE A 458 -36.94 1.01 -17.30
C PHE A 458 -37.46 -0.24 -16.60
N LEU A 459 -38.00 -0.09 -15.39
CA LEU A 459 -38.53 -1.20 -14.60
C LEU A 459 -39.76 -1.84 -15.28
N GLN A 460 -40.66 -1.02 -15.83
CA GLN A 460 -41.86 -1.50 -16.52
C GLN A 460 -41.50 -2.28 -17.79
N GLU A 461 -40.53 -1.81 -18.58
CA GLU A 461 -40.02 -2.53 -19.75
C GLU A 461 -39.40 -3.88 -19.36
N MET A 462 -38.61 -3.91 -18.28
CA MET A 462 -38.01 -5.16 -17.78
C MET A 462 -39.06 -6.16 -17.29
N LEU A 463 -40.07 -5.71 -16.53
CA LEU A 463 -41.18 -6.56 -16.08
C LEU A 463 -42.01 -7.11 -17.24
N THR A 464 -42.14 -6.33 -18.32
CA THR A 464 -42.84 -6.76 -19.54
C THR A 464 -42.05 -7.83 -20.29
N ALA A 465 -40.72 -7.70 -20.35
CA ALA A 465 -39.84 -8.67 -21.00
C ALA A 465 -39.66 -9.95 -20.17
N VAL A 466 -39.54 -9.84 -18.85
CA VAL A 466 -39.28 -10.94 -17.91
C VAL A 466 -40.16 -10.75 -16.67
N PRO A 467 -41.36 -11.36 -16.64
CA PRO A 467 -42.33 -11.16 -15.55
C PRO A 467 -41.85 -11.65 -14.18
N ASN A 468 -40.96 -12.65 -14.15
CA ASN A 468 -40.44 -13.24 -12.93
C ASN A 468 -39.00 -12.78 -12.70
N LYS A 469 -38.78 -11.95 -11.67
CA LYS A 469 -37.44 -11.55 -11.25
C LYS A 469 -36.64 -12.82 -10.86
N PRO A 470 -35.44 -13.04 -11.41
CA PRO A 470 -34.62 -14.18 -11.02
C PRO A 470 -34.25 -14.07 -9.53
N GLU A 471 -34.26 -15.20 -8.81
CA GLU A 471 -33.83 -15.26 -7.42
C GLU A 471 -32.37 -14.79 -7.32
N THR A 472 -32.09 -13.88 -6.39
CA THR A 472 -30.76 -13.29 -6.18
C THR A 472 -29.78 -14.34 -5.67
N GLY A 473 -29.08 -15.01 -6.59
CA GLY A 473 -28.04 -16.01 -6.30
C GLY A 473 -26.65 -15.65 -6.84
N SER A 474 -26.47 -14.43 -7.35
CA SER A 474 -25.19 -14.00 -7.92
C SER A 474 -24.25 -13.44 -6.85
N THR A 475 -22.97 -13.78 -6.96
CA THR A 475 -21.89 -13.33 -6.08
C THR A 475 -21.06 -12.19 -6.71
N ARG A 476 -21.53 -11.55 -7.79
CA ARG A 476 -20.77 -10.46 -8.41
C ARG A 476 -20.96 -9.17 -7.63
N TRP A 477 -19.86 -8.50 -7.31
CA TRP A 477 -19.84 -7.19 -6.65
C TRP A 477 -20.78 -6.16 -7.32
N SER A 478 -20.85 -6.17 -8.67
CA SER A 478 -21.68 -5.29 -9.49
C SER A 478 -23.17 -5.41 -9.20
N ASP A 479 -23.62 -6.53 -8.63
CA ASP A 479 -25.01 -6.80 -8.29
C ASP A 479 -25.41 -6.19 -6.93
N TYR A 480 -24.45 -5.64 -6.18
CA TYR A 480 -24.68 -5.01 -4.86
C TYR A 480 -24.73 -3.48 -4.91
N ILE A 481 -24.46 -2.87 -6.07
CA ILE A 481 -24.27 -1.42 -6.21
C ILE A 481 -25.19 -0.86 -7.31
N ASP A 482 -25.79 0.30 -7.03
CA ASP A 482 -26.67 1.05 -7.94
C ASP A 482 -26.42 2.55 -7.85
N ALA A 483 -26.92 3.32 -8.81
CA ALA A 483 -26.67 4.76 -8.86
C ALA A 483 -27.23 5.51 -7.67
N ASN A 484 -28.39 5.09 -7.14
CA ASN A 484 -28.98 5.78 -6.00
C ASN A 484 -28.12 5.61 -4.75
N THR A 485 -27.61 4.41 -4.49
CA THR A 485 -26.71 4.15 -3.35
C THR A 485 -25.35 4.86 -3.48
N LEU A 486 -24.84 5.06 -4.70
CA LEU A 486 -23.57 5.79 -4.92
C LEU A 486 -23.70 7.32 -4.88
N TYR A 487 -24.77 7.86 -5.44
CA TYR A 487 -25.01 9.31 -5.45
C TYR A 487 -25.67 9.82 -4.16
N PHE A 488 -26.41 8.96 -3.47
CA PHE A 488 -27.17 9.26 -2.25
C PHE A 488 -26.99 8.13 -1.22
N PRO A 489 -25.79 8.01 -0.62
CA PRO A 489 -25.52 6.95 0.37
C PRO A 489 -26.49 7.04 1.55
N LEU A 490 -27.14 5.92 1.88
CA LEU A 490 -28.16 5.80 2.93
C LEU A 490 -27.57 5.53 4.32
N LEU A 491 -26.27 5.24 4.41
CA LEU A 491 -25.62 4.94 5.68
C LEU A 491 -25.31 6.24 6.43
N ASN A 492 -25.67 6.27 7.72
CA ASN A 492 -25.23 7.34 8.60
C ASN A 492 -23.71 7.29 8.72
N PRO A 493 -22.98 8.40 8.49
CA PRO A 493 -21.53 8.41 8.61
C PRO A 493 -21.14 7.98 10.03
N MET A 494 -20.13 7.11 10.09
CA MET A 494 -19.59 6.57 11.33
C MET A 494 -18.18 7.10 11.47
N LEU A 495 -18.01 8.03 12.41
CA LEU A 495 -16.77 8.76 12.59
C LEU A 495 -15.82 7.97 13.48
N CYS A 496 -14.64 7.62 12.96
CA CYS A 496 -13.52 7.16 13.78
C CYS A 496 -12.70 8.38 14.22
N VAL A 497 -12.80 8.76 15.49
CA VAL A 497 -12.14 9.98 16.00
C VAL A 497 -10.65 9.74 16.26
N ASP A 498 -10.26 8.52 16.62
CA ASP A 498 -8.84 8.16 16.86
C ASP A 498 -8.03 8.12 15.56
N ARG A 499 -8.65 7.63 14.47
CA ARG A 499 -8.01 7.46 13.16
C ARG A 499 -8.98 7.85 12.04
N PRO A 500 -9.15 9.14 11.77
CA PRO A 500 -10.13 9.60 10.78
C PRO A 500 -9.74 9.23 9.35
N VAL A 501 -8.44 9.05 9.09
CA VAL A 501 -7.90 8.58 7.81
C VAL A 501 -7.56 7.11 7.95
N GLN A 502 -8.56 6.24 7.85
CA GLN A 502 -8.37 4.79 7.80
C GLN A 502 -8.99 4.26 6.50
N PRO A 503 -8.22 3.56 5.64
CA PRO A 503 -8.77 2.86 4.49
C PRO A 503 -9.81 1.83 4.92
N SER A 504 -10.88 1.68 4.13
CA SER A 504 -11.77 0.53 4.27
C SER A 504 -11.25 -0.63 3.43
N SER A 505 -11.36 -1.85 3.97
CA SER A 505 -11.06 -3.08 3.25
C SER A 505 -12.35 -3.68 2.71
N GLY A 506 -12.41 -3.95 1.40
CA GLY A 506 -13.58 -4.57 0.80
C GLY A 506 -13.70 -4.44 -0.72
N GLU A 507 -14.82 -4.93 -1.23
CA GLU A 507 -15.27 -4.65 -2.58
C GLU A 507 -15.99 -3.30 -2.60
N GLY A 508 -15.70 -2.47 -3.61
CA GLY A 508 -16.30 -1.16 -3.74
C GLY A 508 -16.70 -0.81 -5.17
N PRO A 509 -17.23 0.40 -5.39
CA PRO A 509 -17.87 0.77 -6.65
C PRO A 509 -16.93 0.97 -7.82
N TYR A 510 -15.62 0.97 -7.59
CA TYR A 510 -14.64 1.29 -8.62
C TYR A 510 -14.14 0.04 -9.32
N ASP A 511 -15.06 -0.61 -10.04
CA ASP A 511 -14.85 -1.88 -10.72
C ASP A 511 -14.42 -3.02 -9.77
N GLY A 512 -15.08 -3.10 -8.61
CA GLY A 512 -14.86 -4.13 -7.58
C GLY A 512 -13.76 -3.80 -6.58
N ILE A 513 -13.23 -2.57 -6.61
CA ILE A 513 -12.20 -2.13 -5.69
C ILE A 513 -12.78 -1.04 -4.79
N ASP A 514 -12.66 -1.23 -3.48
CA ASP A 514 -12.97 -0.20 -2.49
C ASP A 514 -11.84 0.81 -2.42
N GLY A 515 -12.21 2.08 -2.32
CA GLY A 515 -11.29 3.21 -2.24
C GLY A 515 -11.78 4.26 -1.25
N CYS A 516 -12.65 3.86 -0.31
CA CYS A 516 -13.07 4.73 0.76
C CYS A 516 -11.96 4.85 1.80
N ILE A 517 -11.82 6.06 2.32
CA ILE A 517 -11.18 6.30 3.60
C ILE A 517 -12.31 6.69 4.56
N GLY A 518 -12.08 6.60 5.87
CA GLY A 518 -13.05 7.05 6.89
C GLY A 518 -13.60 8.45 6.61
N ASP A 519 -14.63 8.89 7.36
CA ASP A 519 -15.30 10.19 7.17
C ASP A 519 -14.40 11.39 7.57
N VAL A 520 -13.28 11.57 6.86
CA VAL A 520 -12.27 12.62 7.05
C VAL A 520 -12.92 13.99 6.96
N ASP A 521 -13.88 14.17 6.06
CA ASP A 521 -14.62 15.43 5.90
C ASP A 521 -15.29 15.84 7.22
N CYS A 522 -15.99 14.89 7.87
CA CYS A 522 -16.63 15.14 9.16
C CYS A 522 -15.58 15.31 10.27
N ALA A 523 -14.55 14.46 10.28
CA ALA A 523 -13.49 14.48 11.27
C ALA A 523 -12.78 15.83 11.35
N VAL A 524 -12.42 16.41 10.20
CA VAL A 524 -11.67 17.68 10.12
C VAL A 524 -12.42 18.81 10.82
N PHE A 525 -13.76 18.87 10.72
CA PHE A 525 -14.55 19.93 11.35
C PHE A 525 -14.96 19.60 12.79
N VAL A 526 -15.24 18.32 13.09
CA VAL A 526 -15.74 17.88 14.40
C VAL A 526 -14.63 17.82 15.44
N MET A 527 -13.42 17.39 15.07
CA MET A 527 -12.34 17.21 16.05
C MET A 527 -11.90 18.54 16.69
N ASP A 528 -11.95 19.66 15.95
CA ASP A 528 -11.61 20.99 16.47
C ASP A 528 -12.68 21.56 17.43
N SER A 529 -13.91 21.05 17.37
CA SER A 529 -15.05 21.66 18.09
C SER A 529 -15.03 21.41 19.60
N LEU A 530 -14.58 20.23 20.05
CA LEU A 530 -14.60 19.83 21.46
C LEU A 530 -13.20 19.64 22.07
N GLY A 531 -12.15 19.66 21.23
CA GLY A 531 -10.76 19.42 21.63
C GLY A 531 -10.45 17.93 21.84
N ARG A 532 -9.20 17.55 21.54
CA ARG A 532 -8.74 16.15 21.57
C ARG A 532 -8.96 15.46 22.92
N GLY A 533 -8.70 16.16 24.03
CA GLY A 533 -8.87 15.60 25.38
C GLY A 533 -10.31 15.22 25.71
N PHE A 534 -11.30 15.97 25.21
CA PHE A 534 -12.71 15.63 25.39
C PHE A 534 -13.05 14.34 24.65
N TRP A 535 -12.63 14.22 23.39
CA TRP A 535 -12.84 13.02 22.59
C TRP A 535 -12.18 11.79 23.20
N GLU A 536 -10.97 11.92 23.73
CA GLU A 536 -10.28 10.82 24.44
C GLU A 536 -11.06 10.33 25.67
N GLU A 537 -11.70 11.24 26.41
CA GLU A 537 -12.54 10.87 27.54
C GLU A 537 -13.83 10.17 27.11
N GLU A 538 -14.50 10.66 26.06
CA GLU A 538 -15.72 10.03 25.54
C GLU A 538 -15.44 8.65 24.94
N MET A 539 -14.34 8.48 24.20
CA MET A 539 -13.92 7.17 23.69
C MET A 539 -13.71 6.17 24.83
N LYS A 540 -13.10 6.60 25.94
CA LYS A 540 -12.93 5.76 27.14
C LYS A 540 -14.27 5.41 27.79
N LYS A 541 -15.24 6.33 27.82
CA LYS A 541 -16.58 6.07 28.38
C LYS A 541 -17.39 5.08 27.54
N GLN A 542 -17.34 5.22 26.22
CA GLN A 542 -18.08 4.37 25.30
C GLN A 542 -17.38 3.04 24.99
N ASN A 543 -16.09 2.92 25.35
CA ASN A 543 -15.25 1.77 24.99
C ASN A 543 -15.25 1.50 23.47
N SER A 544 -15.31 2.56 22.67
CA SER A 544 -15.35 2.56 21.21
C SER A 544 -14.72 3.85 20.67
N PRO A 545 -13.91 3.79 19.60
CA PRO A 545 -13.43 4.98 18.89
C PRO A 545 -14.42 5.50 17.84
N TYR A 546 -15.53 4.77 17.62
CA TYR A 546 -16.52 5.05 16.59
C TYR A 546 -17.75 5.73 17.18
N PHE A 547 -18.18 6.80 16.53
CA PHE A 547 -19.39 7.55 16.87
C PHE A 547 -20.29 7.67 15.65
N HIS A 548 -21.59 7.44 15.84
CA HIS A 548 -22.58 7.82 14.87
C HIS A 548 -22.81 9.33 14.87
N LEU A 549 -23.22 9.87 13.72
CA LEU A 549 -23.46 11.31 13.58
C LEU A 549 -24.46 11.89 14.62
N HIS A 550 -25.47 11.13 15.01
CA HIS A 550 -26.43 11.59 16.03
C HIS A 550 -25.78 11.72 17.42
N GLU A 551 -24.91 10.78 17.80
CA GLU A 551 -24.16 10.81 19.07
C GLU A 551 -23.22 12.02 19.11
N ILE A 552 -22.59 12.36 17.97
CA ILE A 552 -21.75 13.56 17.84
C ILE A 552 -22.58 14.82 18.11
N TYR A 553 -23.78 14.93 17.54
CA TYR A 553 -24.63 16.09 17.79
C TYR A 553 -25.10 16.18 19.24
N GLU A 554 -25.47 15.06 19.86
CA GLU A 554 -25.82 15.04 21.30
C GLU A 554 -24.65 15.53 22.17
N LEU A 555 -23.41 15.11 21.86
CA LEU A 555 -22.21 15.57 22.55
C LEU A 555 -21.97 17.08 22.36
N LEU A 556 -22.11 17.57 21.13
CA LEU A 556 -21.95 19.00 20.81
C LEU A 556 -23.02 19.86 21.51
N GLU A 557 -24.25 19.38 21.62
CA GLU A 557 -25.34 20.06 22.34
C GLU A 557 -25.10 20.06 23.86
N ALA A 558 -24.67 18.93 24.42
CA ALA A 558 -24.38 18.81 25.85
C ALA A 558 -23.25 19.75 26.31
N VAL A 559 -22.29 20.05 25.44
CA VAL A 559 -21.22 21.01 25.72
C VAL A 559 -21.69 22.46 25.57
N LYS A 560 -22.59 22.77 24.62
CA LYS A 560 -23.17 24.13 24.47
C LYS A 560 -24.08 24.55 25.62
N LEU A 561 -24.62 23.59 26.38
CA LEU A 561 -25.51 23.82 27.53
C LEU A 561 -24.76 23.95 28.87
N LYS A 562 -23.43 23.76 28.87
CA LYS A 562 -22.54 24.02 30.02
C LYS A 562 -21.81 25.34 29.83
#